data_AF-L8M2X0-F1
#
_entry.id   AF-L8M2X0-F1
#
_cell.length_a   1.000
_cell.length_b   1.000
_cell.length_c   1.000
_cell.angle_alpha   90.00
_cell.angle_beta   90.00
_cell.angle_gamma   90.00
#
_symmetry.space_group_name_H-M   'P 1'
#
loop_
_entity.id
_entity.type
_entity.pdbx_description
1 polymer ?
#
loop_
_entity_poly.entity_id
_entity_poly.type
_entity_poly.pdbx_seq_one_letter_code
_entity_poly.pdbx_strand_id
1 'polypeptide(L)'
;MTALNLENLPDGMLTQIEQLAIKNNCSVTEQAISLLKQSLNQSQEKLKFLISPETDPTWEERRKAVPQLQAEIDRHHRVNPAYFGLPDSTELIREDRER
;
A
#
# COMPACT_ATOMS: atom_id res chain seq x y z
N MET A 1 -8.29 -34.81 0.16
CA MET A 1 -9.14 -33.85 0.92
C MET A 1 -8.24 -33.18 1.93
N THR A 2 -7.92 -31.90 1.75
CA THR A 2 -7.13 -31.13 2.72
C THR A 2 -8.06 -30.68 3.84
N ALA A 3 -7.86 -31.22 5.04
CA ALA A 3 -8.58 -30.78 6.22
C ALA A 3 -8.02 -29.42 6.68
N LEU A 4 -8.91 -28.50 7.05
CA LEU A 4 -8.53 -27.20 7.58
C LEU A 4 -8.68 -27.27 9.10
N ASN A 5 -7.56 -27.37 9.81
CA ASN A 5 -7.52 -27.42 11.28
C ASN A 5 -7.35 -25.99 11.79
N LEU A 6 -8.42 -25.43 12.36
CA LEU A 6 -8.39 -24.11 12.99
C LEU A 6 -8.04 -24.28 14.47
N GLU A 7 -6.74 -24.32 14.76
CA GLU A 7 -6.25 -24.35 16.14
C GLU A 7 -5.95 -22.92 16.63
N ASN A 8 -6.37 -22.60 17.86
CA ASN A 8 -6.15 -21.31 18.52
C ASN A 8 -6.86 -20.10 17.87
N LEU A 9 -8.11 -20.26 17.44
CA LEU A 9 -8.96 -19.11 17.11
C LEU A 9 -9.44 -18.41 18.39
N PRO A 10 -9.51 -17.07 18.40
CA PRO A 10 -10.18 -16.34 19.48
C PRO A 10 -11.65 -16.78 19.58
N ASP A 11 -12.14 -17.02 20.80
CA ASP A 11 -13.53 -17.47 21.06
C ASP A 11 -14.58 -16.56 20.40
N GLY A 12 -14.31 -15.25 20.37
CA GLY A 12 -15.17 -14.26 19.73
C GLY A 12 -15.23 -14.38 18.20
N MET A 13 -14.22 -14.97 17.55
CA MET A 13 -14.23 -15.25 16.10
C MET A 13 -14.95 -16.55 15.80
N LEU A 14 -14.75 -17.59 16.63
CA LEU A 14 -15.41 -18.88 16.47
C LEU A 14 -16.93 -18.74 16.53
N THR A 15 -17.42 -17.99 17.52
CA THR A 15 -18.86 -17.68 17.69
C THR A 15 -19.44 -16.93 16.49
N GLN A 16 -18.69 -16.00 15.88
CA GLN A 16 -19.13 -15.29 14.67
C GLN A 16 -19.23 -16.22 13.45
N ILE A 17 -18.24 -17.11 13.28
CA ILE A 17 -18.26 -18.09 12.18
C ILE A 17 -19.42 -19.06 12.36
N GLU A 18 -19.70 -19.51 13.58
CA GLU A 18 -20.84 -20.36 13.90
C GLU A 18 -22.18 -19.68 13.59
N GLN A 19 -22.36 -18.43 14.00
CA GLN A 19 -23.58 -17.67 13.68
C GLN A 19 -23.78 -17.52 12.16
N LEU A 20 -22.70 -17.27 11.42
CA LEU A 20 -22.74 -17.20 9.96
C LEU A 20 -23.03 -18.56 9.33
N ALA A 21 -22.49 -19.65 9.89
CA ALA A 21 -22.73 -21.01 9.43
C ALA A 21 -24.20 -21.42 9.62
N ILE A 22 -24.78 -21.11 10.79
CA ILE A 22 -26.20 -21.32 11.08
C ILE A 22 -27.06 -20.54 10.09
N LYS A 23 -26.74 -19.25 9.87
CA LYS A 23 -27.48 -18.39 8.93
C LYS A 23 -27.46 -18.92 7.50
N ASN A 24 -26.34 -19.51 7.08
CA ASN A 24 -26.15 -20.00 5.72
C ASN A 24 -26.49 -21.49 5.55
N ASN A 25 -26.93 -22.18 6.62
CA ASN A 25 -27.16 -23.63 6.64
C ASN A 25 -25.95 -24.45 6.15
N CYS A 26 -24.74 -24.01 6.48
CA CYS A 26 -23.50 -24.70 6.12
C CYS A 26 -22.77 -25.18 7.37
N SER A 27 -21.83 -26.10 7.19
CA SER A 27 -20.93 -26.46 8.30
C SER A 27 -19.98 -25.30 8.63
N VAL A 28 -19.52 -25.24 9.88
CA VAL A 28 -18.58 -24.21 10.37
C VAL A 28 -17.31 -24.20 9.52
N THR A 29 -16.83 -25.38 9.12
CA THR A 29 -15.65 -25.55 8.27
C THR A 29 -15.88 -25.04 6.84
N GLU A 30 -17.04 -25.32 6.24
CA GLU A 30 -17.40 -24.78 4.92
C GLU A 30 -17.55 -23.27 4.94
N GLN A 31 -18.16 -22.72 5.99
CA GLN A 31 -18.30 -21.27 6.17
C GLN A 31 -16.92 -20.59 6.32
N ALA A 32 -16.00 -21.20 7.08
CA ALA A 32 -14.63 -20.70 7.21
C ALA A 32 -13.89 -20.73 5.87
N ILE A 33 -14.02 -21.82 5.10
CA ILE A 33 -13.44 -21.93 3.75
C ILE A 33 -14.03 -20.88 2.80
N SER A 34 -15.34 -20.64 2.87
CA SER A 34 -16.03 -19.64 2.06
C SER A 34 -15.52 -18.22 2.37
N LEU A 35 -15.38 -17.88 3.65
CA LEU A 35 -14.82 -16.60 4.09
C LEU A 35 -13.38 -16.42 3.63
N LEU A 36 -12.55 -17.47 3.71
CA LEU A 36 -11.17 -17.43 3.22
C LEU A 36 -11.11 -17.24 1.69
N LYS A 37 -11.99 -17.90 0.93
CA LYS A 37 -12.09 -17.69 -0.52
C LYS A 37 -12.53 -16.27 -0.85
N GLN A 38 -13.50 -15.74 -0.11
CA GLN A 38 -13.95 -14.37 -0.28
C GLN A 38 -12.85 -13.36 0.05
N SER A 39 -12.09 -13.55 1.13
CA SER A 39 -11.01 -12.66 1.50
C SER A 39 -9.84 -12.70 0.52
N LEU A 40 -9.54 -13.87 -0.08
CA LEU A 40 -8.55 -13.98 -1.14
C LEU A 40 -8.99 -13.23 -2.40
N ASN A 41 -10.26 -13.34 -2.78
CA ASN A 41 -10.81 -12.60 -3.91
C ASN A 41 -10.87 -11.07 -3.64
N GLN A 42 -11.15 -10.66 -2.40
CA GLN A 42 -11.12 -9.26 -1.98
C GLN A 42 -9.69 -8.70 -1.90
N SER A 43 -8.73 -9.48 -1.41
CA SER A 43 -7.31 -9.08 -1.39
C SER A 43 -6.70 -9.02 -2.79
N GLN A 44 -7.32 -9.68 -3.77
CA GLN A 44 -6.99 -9.55 -5.19
C GLN A 44 -7.64 -8.35 -5.86
N GLU A 45 -8.50 -7.57 -5.17
CA GLU A 45 -8.84 -6.23 -5.62
C GLU A 45 -7.61 -5.35 -5.52
N LYS A 46 -6.77 -5.45 -6.56
CA LYS A 46 -5.73 -4.54 -6.99
C LYS A 46 -4.96 -3.96 -5.80
N LEU A 47 -3.73 -4.42 -5.63
CA LEU A 47 -2.66 -3.50 -5.23
C LEU A 47 -2.69 -2.35 -6.27
N LYS A 48 -3.58 -1.38 -6.03
CA LYS A 48 -3.64 -0.12 -6.74
C LYS A 48 -2.36 0.55 -6.29
N PHE A 49 -1.27 0.29 -7.01
CA PHE A 49 -0.28 1.34 -7.19
C PHE A 49 -1.12 2.57 -7.51
N LEU A 50 -1.09 3.56 -6.61
CA LEU A 50 -2.10 4.61 -6.52
C LEU A 50 -2.34 5.36 -7.84
N ILE A 51 -1.47 5.15 -8.84
CA ILE A 51 -1.46 5.81 -10.13
C ILE A 51 -0.96 4.81 -11.20
N SER A 52 -1.85 4.03 -11.82
CA SER A 52 -1.54 3.13 -12.94
C SER A 52 -2.43 3.48 -14.15
N PRO A 53 -1.92 3.46 -15.40
CA PRO A 53 -2.64 3.93 -16.59
C PRO A 53 -3.98 3.21 -16.83
N GLU A 54 -4.11 1.98 -16.33
CA GLU A 54 -5.33 1.19 -16.48
C GLU A 54 -6.44 1.57 -15.48
N THR A 55 -6.13 2.37 -14.46
CA THR A 55 -7.02 2.58 -13.30
C THR A 55 -7.47 4.03 -13.12
N ASP A 56 -6.74 4.98 -13.69
CA ASP A 56 -7.05 6.41 -13.58
C ASP A 56 -7.16 7.04 -14.98
N PRO A 57 -8.35 7.53 -15.40
CA PRO A 57 -8.51 8.19 -16.69
C PRO A 57 -7.71 9.50 -16.80
N THR A 58 -7.27 10.08 -15.67
CA THR A 58 -6.43 11.29 -15.63
C THR A 58 -4.93 10.97 -15.57
N TRP A 59 -4.53 9.70 -15.67
CA TRP A 59 -3.13 9.28 -15.61
C TRP A 59 -2.27 9.95 -16.68
N GLU A 60 -2.74 10.02 -17.92
CA GLU A 60 -2.00 10.66 -19.01
C GLU A 60 -1.82 12.16 -18.78
N GLU A 61 -2.81 12.84 -18.23
CA GLU A 61 -2.76 14.27 -17.91
C GLU A 61 -1.77 14.53 -16.77
N ARG A 62 -1.82 13.73 -15.70
CA ARG A 62 -0.86 13.81 -14.58
C ARG A 62 0.56 13.49 -14.99
N ARG A 63 0.75 12.48 -15.86
CA ARG A 63 2.07 12.16 -16.41
C ARG A 63 2.64 13.33 -17.24
N LYS A 64 1.80 14.05 -17.98
CA LYS A 64 2.20 15.25 -18.72
C LYS A 64 2.52 16.44 -17.80
N ALA A 65 1.94 16.49 -16.60
CA ALA A 65 2.23 17.52 -15.60
C ALA A 65 3.63 17.35 -14.95
N VAL A 66 4.15 16.13 -14.83
CA VAL A 66 5.46 15.89 -14.20
C VAL A 66 6.62 16.60 -14.91
N PRO A 67 6.79 16.52 -16.25
CA PRO A 67 7.80 17.32 -16.96
C PRO A 67 7.63 18.84 -16.80
N GLN A 68 6.38 19.32 -16.67
CA GLN A 68 6.11 20.75 -16.49
C GLN A 68 6.54 21.22 -15.10
N LEU A 69 6.21 20.46 -14.05
CA LEU A 69 6.66 20.72 -12.68
C LEU A 69 8.19 20.68 -12.58
N GLN A 70 8.83 19.72 -13.25
CA GLN A 70 10.30 19.64 -13.27
C GLN A 70 10.91 20.88 -13.95
N ALA A 71 10.38 21.28 -15.12
CA ALA A 71 10.83 22.48 -15.81
C ALA A 71 10.59 23.76 -15.00
N GLU A 72 9.52 23.83 -14.21
CA GLU A 72 9.25 24.94 -13.30
C GLU A 72 10.26 24.96 -12.15
N ILE A 73 10.51 23.82 -11.49
CA ILE A 73 11.55 23.67 -10.45
C ILE A 73 12.93 24.08 -10.98
N ASP A 74 13.26 23.71 -12.21
CA ASP A 74 14.56 24.03 -12.82
C ASP A 74 14.68 25.51 -13.23
N ARG A 75 13.54 26.21 -13.43
CA ARG A 75 13.51 27.66 -13.63
C ARG A 75 13.63 28.44 -12.34
N HIS A 76 13.27 27.85 -11.20
CA HIS A 76 13.52 28.48 -9.91
C HIS A 76 15.02 28.60 -9.69
N HIS A 77 15.47 29.81 -9.38
CA HIS A 77 16.87 30.09 -9.13
C HIS A 77 17.31 29.26 -7.92
N ARG A 78 18.04 28.16 -8.16
CA ARG A 78 18.57 27.34 -7.09
C ARG A 78 19.55 28.18 -6.29
N VAL A 79 19.21 28.42 -5.03
CA VAL A 79 20.04 29.19 -4.11
C VAL A 79 21.22 28.30 -3.76
N ASN A 80 22.41 28.60 -4.28
CA ASN A 80 23.62 27.88 -3.88
C ASN A 80 23.97 28.30 -2.44
N PRO A 81 24.00 27.38 -1.46
CA PRO A 81 24.37 27.68 -0.08
C PRO A 81 25.72 28.39 0.04
N ALA A 82 26.63 28.12 -0.90
CA ALA A 82 27.94 28.76 -0.98
C ALA A 82 27.85 30.29 -1.15
N TYR A 83 26.79 30.82 -1.77
CA TYR A 83 26.58 32.28 -1.88
C TYR A 83 26.30 32.95 -0.53
N PHE A 84 25.95 32.17 0.50
CA PHE A 84 25.69 32.63 1.87
C PHE A 84 26.79 32.20 2.84
N GLY A 85 27.91 31.66 2.33
CA GLY A 85 29.00 31.13 3.14
C GLY A 85 28.60 29.89 3.95
N LEU A 86 27.51 29.22 3.58
CA LEU A 86 27.10 27.96 4.19
C LEU A 86 27.81 26.79 3.50
N PRO A 87 28.29 25.79 4.26
CA PRO A 87 28.87 24.58 3.69
C PRO A 87 27.81 23.83 2.88
N ASP A 88 28.25 23.10 1.86
CA ASP A 88 27.33 22.28 1.09
C ASP A 88 26.72 21.21 2.01
N SER A 89 25.42 21.01 1.88
CA SER A 89 24.70 19.88 2.47
C SER A 89 25.40 18.54 2.24
N THR A 90 26.08 18.35 1.10
CA THR A 90 26.84 17.12 0.83
C THR A 90 28.08 16.98 1.71
N GLU A 91 28.72 18.09 2.09
CA GLU A 91 29.86 18.10 3.02
C GLU A 91 29.39 17.80 4.44
N LEU A 92 28.28 18.39 4.87
CA LEU A 92 27.69 18.13 6.19
C LEU A 92 27.31 16.66 6.39
N ILE A 93 26.75 16.02 5.36
CA ILE A 93 26.38 14.60 5.41
C ILE A 93 27.63 13.69 5.47
N ARG A 94 28.74 14.09 4.82
CA ARG A 94 30.00 13.34 4.92
C ARG A 94 30.62 13.47 6.30
N GLU A 95 30.65 14.68 6.86
CA GLU A 95 31.16 14.92 8.22
C GLU A 95 30.41 14.09 9.27
N ASP A 96 29.07 14.05 9.18
CA ASP A 96 28.24 13.26 10.11
C ASP A 96 28.47 11.75 9.97
N ARG A 97 28.80 11.29 8.76
CA ARG A 97 29.09 9.88 8.48
C ARG A 97 30.51 9.46 8.93
N GLU A 98 31.43 10.40 9.07
CA GLU A 98 32.80 10.18 9.54
C GLU A 98 32.94 10.34 11.07
N ARG A 99 31.88 10.75 11.77
CA ARG A 99 31.78 10.73 13.24
C ARG A 99 31.43 9.34 13.78
#